data_AF-A0A960QZ63-F1
#
_entry.id   AF-A0A960QZ63-F1
#
_cell.length_a   1.000
_cell.length_b   1.000
_cell.length_c   1.000
_cell.angle_alpha   90.00
_cell.angle_beta   90.00
_cell.angle_gamma   90.00
#
_symmetry.space_group_name_H-M   'P 1'
#
loop_
_entity.id
_entity.type
_entity.pdbx_description
1 polymer ?
#
loop_
_entity_poly.entity_id
_entity_poly.type
_entity_poly.pdbx_seq_one_letter_code
_entity_poly.pdbx_strand_id
1 'polypeptide(L)'
;MTPETKDLLFRRACWFVLQDPEEGHGPSSNVWKSFPVKSQLSDKEFQVALRPPALILFELPDGEKMEPGEDPLRIGFLVHEAFFPDETRLPGVGDLLRFNEIFRYWRLPYDGFLKDCDAELSSFHAEFEGRNCFDGRWIDLLDLPVKDSEDRQDRYLSIKATGGKPDANSPSELFPSWMVYPDDKAFTMPFVVLDDQSDEPFSPYAFEDQSELAPRKFQKVRKRGGVWAKVLNVDRVERKDTDPPETIHRKLIESAPFEHHWASERTYKRWSHYQTLYGFTEHSFAMLCTGTGESHGPVPLSLHFGQMYFDATLLHLYMRVGLFRFSTMLHRITADARDQGTGRQGEFSEWRESFHDLRWRFLQFENLYRFPLFSNQQQHLEMNGMQVKYMDIETL
;
A
#
# COMPACT_ATOMS: atom_id res chain seq x y z
N MET A 1 -11.96 19.75 7.22
CA MET A 1 -11.57 19.56 5.83
C MET A 1 -11.68 20.85 5.04
N THR A 2 -10.71 21.20 4.20
CA THR A 2 -10.90 22.28 3.19
C THR A 2 -11.96 21.85 2.17
N PRO A 3 -12.69 22.80 1.56
CA PRO A 3 -13.65 22.50 0.50
C PRO A 3 -13.04 21.69 -0.66
N GLU A 4 -11.80 22.01 -1.06
CA GLU A 4 -11.09 21.40 -2.18
C GLU A 4 -10.75 19.94 -1.89
N THR A 5 -10.17 19.65 -0.71
CA THR A 5 -9.87 18.26 -0.29
C THR A 5 -11.15 17.44 -0.16
N LYS A 6 -12.24 18.04 0.33
CA LYS A 6 -13.56 17.38 0.42
C LYS A 6 -14.14 17.09 -0.97
N ASP A 7 -14.05 18.05 -1.89
CA ASP A 7 -14.54 17.89 -3.26
C ASP A 7 -13.79 16.78 -3.98
N LEU A 8 -12.47 16.73 -3.82
CA LEU A 8 -11.66 15.65 -4.37
C LEU A 8 -12.06 14.28 -3.79
N LEU A 9 -11.91 14.08 -2.48
CA LEU A 9 -12.06 12.75 -1.87
C LEU A 9 -13.50 12.20 -1.91
N PHE A 10 -14.50 13.07 -1.85
CA PHE A 10 -15.89 12.64 -1.68
C PHE A 10 -16.81 12.97 -2.87
N ARG A 11 -16.32 13.69 -3.89
CA ARG A 11 -17.13 13.99 -5.08
C ARG A 11 -16.45 13.59 -6.38
N ARG A 12 -15.16 13.89 -6.53
CA ARG A 12 -14.41 13.58 -7.77
C ARG A 12 -13.78 12.20 -7.74
N ALA A 13 -13.40 11.73 -6.55
CA ALA A 13 -12.89 10.38 -6.39
C ALA A 13 -14.01 9.38 -6.67
N CYS A 14 -13.85 8.60 -7.73
CA CYS A 14 -14.78 7.54 -8.09
C CYS A 14 -14.23 6.20 -7.60
N TRP A 15 -15.10 5.43 -6.93
CA TRP A 15 -14.79 4.10 -6.42
C TRP A 15 -15.49 3.05 -7.25
N PHE A 16 -14.68 2.19 -7.86
CA PHE A 16 -15.10 1.17 -8.79
C PHE A 16 -14.80 -0.20 -8.21
N VAL A 17 -15.83 -1.02 -8.00
CA VAL A 17 -15.62 -2.41 -7.58
C VAL A 17 -15.43 -3.25 -8.83
N LEU A 18 -14.33 -3.98 -8.89
CA LEU A 18 -13.99 -4.87 -9.99
C LEU A 18 -14.75 -6.18 -9.82
N GLN A 19 -15.48 -6.59 -10.85
CA GLN A 19 -16.32 -7.79 -10.81
C GLN A 19 -15.70 -8.92 -11.63
N ASP A 20 -15.80 -10.14 -11.12
CA ASP A 20 -15.52 -11.33 -11.92
C ASP A 20 -16.65 -11.54 -12.94
N PRO A 21 -16.36 -11.64 -14.25
CA PRO A 21 -17.37 -11.94 -15.26
C PRO A 21 -18.16 -13.23 -14.99
N GLU A 22 -17.55 -14.21 -14.33
CA GLU A 22 -18.13 -15.53 -14.11
C GLU A 22 -19.13 -15.56 -12.93
N GLU A 23 -19.04 -14.62 -11.98
CA GLU A 23 -19.91 -14.59 -10.80
C GLU A 23 -21.36 -14.17 -11.10
N GLY A 24 -21.65 -13.78 -12.34
CA GLY A 24 -22.98 -13.36 -12.79
C GLY A 24 -23.40 -12.02 -12.19
N HIS A 25 -24.30 -11.30 -12.88
CA HIS A 25 -24.77 -9.97 -12.48
C HIS A 25 -25.73 -9.98 -11.26
N GLY A 26 -25.50 -10.84 -10.28
CA GLY A 26 -26.24 -10.83 -9.02
C GLY A 26 -26.10 -9.47 -8.31
N PRO A 27 -27.15 -8.99 -7.62
CA PRO A 27 -27.09 -7.73 -6.89
C PRO A 27 -25.94 -7.74 -5.89
N SER A 28 -24.98 -6.84 -6.11
CA SER A 28 -23.87 -6.45 -5.21
C SER A 28 -23.38 -7.58 -4.29
N SER A 29 -22.68 -8.54 -4.88
CA SER A 29 -21.84 -9.46 -4.14
C SER A 29 -20.72 -8.67 -3.44
N ASN A 30 -21.01 -8.09 -2.25
CA ASN A 30 -20.00 -7.79 -1.23
C ASN A 30 -19.45 -9.10 -0.63
N VAL A 31 -19.49 -10.20 -1.37
CA VAL A 31 -19.12 -11.51 -0.88
C VAL A 31 -17.61 -11.54 -0.89
N TRP A 32 -17.07 -11.62 0.31
CA TRP A 32 -15.67 -11.93 0.49
C TRP A 32 -15.42 -13.36 -0.01
N LYS A 33 -14.45 -13.50 -0.92
CA LYS A 33 -14.02 -14.81 -1.41
C LYS A 33 -13.02 -15.38 -0.42
N SER A 34 -13.43 -16.43 0.29
CA SER A 34 -12.63 -17.09 1.31
C SER A 34 -11.95 -18.35 0.78
N PHE A 35 -10.69 -18.55 1.13
CA PHE A 35 -9.94 -19.76 0.80
C PHE A 35 -8.87 -20.07 1.85
N PRO A 36 -8.51 -21.36 2.00
CA PRO A 36 -7.41 -21.76 2.88
C PRO A 36 -6.05 -21.34 2.30
N VAL A 37 -5.19 -20.81 3.15
CA VAL A 37 -3.77 -20.56 2.85
C VAL A 37 -2.91 -21.42 3.77
N LYS A 38 -2.03 -22.22 3.16
CA LYS A 38 -1.05 -23.01 3.90
C LYS A 38 0.20 -22.19 4.14
N SER A 39 0.55 -21.98 5.41
CA SER A 39 1.80 -21.36 5.81
C SER A 39 2.96 -22.34 5.78
N GLN A 40 4.03 -21.98 5.09
CA GLN A 40 5.31 -22.68 5.20
C GLN A 40 6.04 -22.31 6.50
N LEU A 41 5.72 -21.16 7.12
CA LEU A 41 6.40 -20.68 8.33
C LEU A 41 5.91 -21.38 9.59
N SER A 42 4.61 -21.57 9.72
CA SER A 42 3.98 -22.17 10.90
C SER A 42 3.54 -23.61 10.70
N ASP A 43 3.62 -24.14 9.47
CA ASP A 43 3.05 -25.42 9.04
C ASP A 43 1.54 -25.53 9.36
N LYS A 44 0.86 -24.38 9.50
CA LYS A 44 -0.58 -24.27 9.74
C LYS A 44 -1.30 -23.82 8.49
N GLU A 45 -2.59 -24.12 8.44
CA GLU A 45 -3.52 -23.56 7.48
C GLU A 45 -4.40 -22.53 8.19
N PHE A 46 -4.55 -21.36 7.59
CA PHE A 46 -5.45 -20.30 8.03
C PHE A 46 -6.38 -19.90 6.89
N GLN A 47 -7.56 -19.37 7.22
CA GLN A 47 -8.47 -18.84 6.22
C GLN A 47 -8.12 -17.39 5.90
N VAL A 48 -8.04 -17.09 4.60
CA VAL A 48 -7.98 -15.72 4.09
C VAL A 48 -9.25 -15.46 3.35
N ALA A 49 -9.77 -14.26 3.48
CA ALA A 49 -10.90 -13.81 2.71
C ALA A 49 -10.59 -12.47 2.06
N LEU A 50 -10.81 -12.41 0.75
CA LEU A 50 -10.48 -11.28 -0.10
C LEU A 50 -11.76 -10.57 -0.52
N ARG A 51 -11.76 -9.25 -0.39
CA ARG A 51 -12.84 -8.44 -0.94
C ARG A 51 -12.64 -8.30 -2.45
N PRO A 52 -13.72 -8.20 -3.25
CA PRO A 52 -13.59 -7.74 -4.63
C PRO A 52 -12.70 -6.49 -4.71
N PRO A 53 -11.63 -6.50 -5.53
CA PRO A 53 -10.71 -5.38 -5.62
C PRO A 53 -11.42 -4.09 -6.04
N ALA A 54 -10.93 -2.96 -5.55
CA ALA A 54 -11.50 -1.65 -5.85
C ALA A 54 -10.50 -0.78 -6.58
N LEU A 55 -10.91 -0.16 -7.68
CA LEU A 55 -10.15 0.91 -8.33
C LEU A 55 -10.68 2.27 -7.88
N ILE A 56 -9.79 3.10 -7.36
CA ILE A 56 -10.11 4.46 -6.91
C ILE A 56 -9.48 5.44 -7.89
N LEU A 57 -10.26 6.30 -8.55
CA LEU A 57 -9.78 7.31 -9.50
C LEU A 57 -10.06 8.71 -8.98
N PHE A 58 -9.04 9.54 -8.76
CA PHE A 58 -9.14 10.87 -8.13
C PHE A 58 -9.62 11.98 -9.07
N GLU A 59 -9.29 11.89 -10.36
CA GLU A 59 -9.55 12.93 -11.35
C GLU A 59 -10.20 12.34 -12.60
N LEU A 60 -11.26 11.54 -12.43
CA LEU A 60 -12.02 11.04 -13.59
C LEU A 60 -12.78 12.22 -14.24
N PRO A 61 -12.57 12.52 -15.53
CA PRO A 61 -13.27 13.64 -16.17
C PRO A 61 -14.79 13.41 -16.21
N ASP A 62 -15.57 14.46 -15.96
CA ASP A 62 -17.02 14.38 -15.90
C ASP A 62 -17.62 13.89 -17.22
N GLY A 63 -18.18 12.67 -17.21
CA GLY A 63 -18.93 12.11 -18.34
C GLY A 63 -18.07 11.57 -19.48
N GLU A 64 -16.75 11.58 -19.35
CA GLU A 64 -15.84 10.98 -20.34
C GLU A 64 -15.50 9.54 -19.94
N LYS A 65 -15.33 8.69 -20.96
CA LYS A 65 -14.72 7.37 -20.79
C LYS A 65 -13.22 7.57 -20.85
N MET A 66 -12.46 6.83 -20.04
CA MET A 66 -11.02 6.73 -20.30
C MET A 66 -10.81 6.19 -21.71
N GLU A 67 -9.92 6.84 -22.45
CA GLU A 67 -9.60 6.41 -23.81
C GLU A 67 -8.90 5.04 -23.75
N PRO A 68 -9.20 4.12 -24.69
CA PRO A 68 -8.49 2.84 -24.76
C PRO A 68 -6.98 3.10 -24.93
N GLY A 69 -6.17 2.74 -23.94
CA GLY A 69 -4.76 3.14 -23.94
C GLY A 69 -4.30 3.78 -22.65
N GLU A 70 -5.20 4.51 -22.00
CA GLU A 70 -4.84 5.30 -20.83
C GLU A 70 -4.60 4.42 -19.61
N ASP A 71 -3.51 4.69 -18.91
CA ASP A 71 -3.21 4.07 -17.64
C ASP A 71 -4.14 4.64 -16.55
N PRO A 72 -5.04 3.86 -15.95
CA PRO A 72 -5.92 4.32 -14.88
C PRO A 72 -5.16 4.66 -13.59
N LEU A 73 -4.03 3.99 -13.33
CA LEU A 73 -3.22 4.18 -12.12
C LEU A 73 -2.49 5.52 -12.13
N ARG A 74 -2.42 6.15 -13.31
CA ARG A 74 -1.99 7.54 -13.50
C ARG A 74 -2.68 8.50 -12.52
N ILE A 75 -3.97 8.28 -12.27
CA ILE A 75 -4.82 9.14 -11.44
C ILE A 75 -5.51 8.36 -10.32
N GLY A 76 -5.02 7.16 -10.00
CA GLY A 76 -5.76 6.25 -9.14
C GLY A 76 -4.96 5.11 -8.55
N PHE A 77 -5.65 4.31 -7.73
CA PHE A 77 -5.07 3.18 -7.03
C PHE A 77 -5.96 1.96 -7.15
N LEU A 78 -5.32 0.81 -7.39
CA LEU A 78 -5.96 -0.48 -7.19
C LEU A 78 -5.77 -0.87 -5.72
N VAL A 79 -6.89 -1.07 -5.03
CA VAL A 79 -6.96 -1.45 -3.62
C VAL A 79 -7.39 -2.89 -3.51
N HIS A 80 -6.58 -3.66 -2.80
CA HIS A 80 -6.85 -5.06 -2.49
C HIS A 80 -6.98 -5.22 -0.98
N GLU A 81 -8.16 -5.66 -0.52
CA GLU A 81 -8.46 -5.83 0.90
C GLU A 81 -8.50 -7.32 1.26
N ALA A 82 -7.82 -7.68 2.35
CA ALA A 82 -7.78 -9.04 2.88
C ALA A 82 -8.11 -9.03 4.36
N PHE A 83 -8.88 -10.02 4.82
CA PHE A 83 -9.12 -10.28 6.23
C PHE A 83 -9.02 -11.77 6.56
N PHE A 84 -8.93 -12.08 7.84
CA PHE A 84 -8.75 -13.44 8.36
C PHE A 84 -10.00 -13.84 9.18
N PRO A 85 -11.01 -14.49 8.55
CA PRO A 85 -12.31 -14.73 9.18
C PRO A 85 -12.30 -15.78 10.30
N ASP A 86 -11.35 -16.72 10.27
CA ASP A 86 -11.35 -17.85 11.20
C ASP A 86 -10.63 -17.49 12.50
N GLU A 87 -11.41 -17.05 13.50
CA GLU A 87 -10.93 -16.74 14.85
C GLU A 87 -10.24 -17.93 15.53
N THR A 88 -10.55 -19.16 15.13
CA THR A 88 -9.96 -20.37 15.74
C THR A 88 -8.60 -20.73 15.13
N ARG A 89 -8.30 -20.19 13.93
CA ARG A 89 -7.07 -20.45 13.18
C ARG A 89 -6.47 -19.16 12.63
N LEU A 90 -6.32 -18.16 13.49
CA LEU A 90 -5.69 -16.90 13.11
C LEU A 90 -4.23 -17.10 12.68
N PRO A 91 -3.76 -16.38 11.66
CA PRO A 91 -2.35 -16.36 11.29
C PRO A 91 -1.51 -15.78 12.43
N GLY A 92 -0.30 -16.31 12.62
CA GLY A 92 0.70 -15.62 13.42
C GLY A 92 1.22 -14.37 12.71
N VAL A 93 1.93 -13.50 13.42
CA VAL A 93 2.50 -12.29 12.80
C VAL A 93 3.44 -12.62 11.64
N GLY A 94 4.24 -13.69 11.76
CA GLY A 94 5.10 -14.13 10.67
C GLY A 94 4.32 -14.52 9.40
N ASP A 95 3.17 -15.18 9.58
CA ASP A 95 2.28 -15.57 8.48
C ASP A 95 1.66 -14.32 7.82
N LEU A 96 1.24 -13.33 8.62
CA LEU A 96 0.73 -12.05 8.11
C LEU A 96 1.79 -11.26 7.34
N LEU A 97 3.01 -11.16 7.87
CA LEU A 97 4.12 -10.49 7.19
C LEU A 97 4.45 -11.18 5.86
N ARG A 98 4.43 -12.51 5.85
CA ARG A 98 4.61 -13.32 4.63
C ARG A 98 3.49 -13.08 3.62
N PHE A 99 2.25 -13.05 4.08
CA PHE A 99 1.09 -12.74 3.26
C PHE A 99 1.24 -11.36 2.61
N ASN A 100 1.56 -10.32 3.40
CA ASN A 100 1.79 -8.98 2.87
C ASN A 100 2.92 -8.96 1.86
N GLU A 101 4.04 -9.64 2.12
CA GLU A 101 5.18 -9.72 1.20
C GLU A 101 4.79 -10.30 -0.16
N ILE A 102 3.90 -11.31 -0.21
CA ILE A 102 3.40 -11.92 -1.46
C ILE A 102 2.55 -10.94 -2.29
N PHE A 103 1.85 -10.03 -1.64
CA PHE A 103 1.05 -8.97 -2.30
C PHE A 103 1.82 -7.65 -2.40
N ARG A 104 3.02 -7.55 -1.84
CA ARG A 104 3.81 -6.33 -1.87
C ARG A 104 4.46 -6.12 -3.22
N TYR A 105 4.87 -7.17 -3.93
CA TYR A 105 5.65 -6.98 -5.16
C TYR A 105 4.86 -7.21 -6.43
N TRP A 106 5.19 -6.41 -7.44
CA TRP A 106 4.63 -6.54 -8.79
C TRP A 106 5.57 -7.33 -9.71
N ARG A 107 6.81 -7.51 -9.27
CA ARG A 107 7.84 -8.35 -9.92
C ARG A 107 8.44 -9.30 -8.90
N LEU A 108 9.11 -10.35 -9.37
CA LEU A 108 9.85 -11.24 -8.49
C LEU A 108 10.97 -10.44 -7.78
N PRO A 109 10.95 -10.31 -6.45
CA PRO A 109 11.87 -9.40 -5.75
C PRO A 109 13.32 -9.92 -5.69
N TYR A 110 13.51 -11.24 -5.67
CA TYR A 110 14.83 -11.87 -5.65
C TYR A 110 14.75 -13.35 -6.06
N ASP A 111 15.91 -13.91 -6.42
CA ASP A 111 16.06 -15.32 -6.75
C ASP A 111 15.76 -16.22 -5.54
N GLY A 112 14.75 -17.08 -5.67
CA GLY A 112 14.34 -18.01 -4.62
C GLY A 112 13.06 -17.62 -3.89
N PHE A 113 12.50 -16.43 -4.12
CA PHE A 113 11.24 -16.01 -3.49
C PHE A 113 10.11 -17.02 -3.71
N LEU A 114 9.98 -17.56 -4.93
CA LEU A 114 8.97 -18.58 -5.25
C LEU A 114 9.10 -19.82 -4.36
N LYS A 115 10.34 -20.31 -4.15
CA LYS A 115 10.62 -21.45 -3.28
C LYS A 115 10.32 -21.12 -1.81
N ASP A 116 10.60 -19.89 -1.40
CA ASP A 116 10.41 -19.42 -0.03
C ASP A 116 8.94 -19.23 0.37
N CYS A 117 8.05 -19.12 -0.63
CA CYS A 117 6.62 -18.85 -0.48
C CYS A 117 5.77 -19.91 -1.22
N ASP A 118 6.34 -21.07 -1.56
CA ASP A 118 5.72 -22.02 -2.50
C ASP A 118 4.37 -22.54 -2.00
N ALA A 119 4.26 -22.79 -0.69
CA ALA A 119 3.04 -23.27 -0.07
C ALA A 119 1.93 -22.22 -0.13
N GLU A 120 2.24 -20.98 0.22
CA GLU A 120 1.30 -19.86 0.18
C GLU A 120 0.92 -19.52 -1.27
N LEU A 121 1.91 -19.42 -2.17
CA LEU A 121 1.71 -19.14 -3.59
C LEU A 121 0.85 -20.22 -4.25
N SER A 122 1.04 -21.50 -3.92
CA SER A 122 0.21 -22.58 -4.45
C SER A 122 -1.26 -22.44 -4.04
N SER A 123 -1.54 -21.95 -2.83
CA SER A 123 -2.91 -21.63 -2.40
C SER A 123 -3.54 -20.52 -3.23
N PHE A 124 -2.75 -19.54 -3.69
CA PHE A 124 -3.23 -18.49 -4.59
C PHE A 124 -3.30 -18.95 -6.06
N HIS A 125 -2.34 -19.74 -6.53
CA HIS A 125 -2.26 -20.18 -7.93
C HIS A 125 -3.42 -21.06 -8.39
N ALA A 126 -4.05 -21.79 -7.48
CA ALA A 126 -5.32 -22.47 -7.77
C ALA A 126 -6.40 -21.49 -8.28
N GLU A 127 -6.28 -20.21 -7.97
CA GLU A 127 -7.16 -19.12 -8.44
C GLU A 127 -6.59 -18.37 -9.67
N PHE A 128 -5.29 -18.44 -9.95
CA PHE A 128 -4.63 -17.66 -11.02
C PHE A 128 -3.96 -18.61 -12.03
N GLU A 129 -4.71 -19.03 -13.06
CA GLU A 129 -4.27 -20.01 -14.07
C GLU A 129 -3.09 -19.50 -14.94
N GLY A 130 -1.88 -20.05 -14.73
CA GLY A 130 -0.83 -20.14 -15.76
C GLY A 130 -0.07 -18.87 -16.15
N ARG A 131 -0.36 -17.69 -15.57
CA ARG A 131 0.46 -16.47 -15.71
C ARG A 131 1.49 -16.37 -14.58
N ASN A 132 2.55 -15.58 -14.79
CA ASN A 132 3.49 -15.22 -13.72
C ASN A 132 2.69 -14.57 -12.57
N CYS A 133 2.79 -15.11 -11.35
CA CYS A 133 1.93 -14.72 -10.22
C CYS A 133 2.09 -13.30 -9.73
N PHE A 134 3.12 -12.60 -10.19
CA PHE A 134 3.40 -11.22 -9.78
C PHE A 134 2.72 -10.24 -10.74
N ASP A 135 3.23 -10.08 -11.94
CA ASP A 135 2.70 -9.14 -12.94
C ASP A 135 1.33 -9.59 -13.47
N GLY A 136 1.18 -10.89 -13.77
CA GLY A 136 -0.06 -11.47 -14.27
C GLY A 136 -1.24 -11.19 -13.34
N ARG A 137 -1.05 -11.34 -12.02
CA ARG A 137 -2.10 -11.06 -11.03
C ARG A 137 -2.63 -9.64 -11.13
N TRP A 138 -1.74 -8.64 -11.17
CA TRP A 138 -2.16 -7.24 -11.23
C TRP A 138 -2.80 -6.89 -12.57
N ILE A 139 -2.28 -7.45 -13.67
CA ILE A 139 -2.87 -7.30 -15.01
C ILE A 139 -4.27 -7.88 -15.04
N ASP A 140 -4.44 -9.10 -14.54
CA ASP A 140 -5.73 -9.80 -14.54
C ASP A 140 -6.78 -9.01 -13.77
N LEU A 141 -6.40 -8.41 -12.63
CA LEU A 141 -7.28 -7.54 -11.87
C LEU A 141 -7.65 -6.27 -12.63
N LEU A 142 -6.68 -5.62 -13.29
CA LEU A 142 -6.94 -4.44 -14.08
C LEU A 142 -7.77 -4.73 -15.33
N ASP A 143 -7.74 -5.96 -15.87
CA ASP A 143 -8.55 -6.37 -17.01
C ASP A 143 -10.01 -6.70 -16.62
N LEU A 144 -10.35 -6.74 -15.32
CA LEU A 144 -11.71 -6.99 -14.86
C LEU A 144 -12.67 -5.85 -15.22
N PRO A 145 -13.94 -6.18 -15.55
CA PRO A 145 -14.96 -5.17 -15.74
C PRO A 145 -15.21 -4.37 -14.45
N VAL A 146 -15.35 -3.07 -14.64
CA VAL A 146 -15.64 -2.11 -13.57
C VAL A 146 -17.14 -1.94 -13.40
N LYS A 147 -17.62 -1.98 -12.14
CA LYS A 147 -18.96 -1.52 -11.77
C LYS A 147 -18.88 -0.26 -10.90
N ASP A 148 -19.72 0.72 -11.22
CA ASP A 148 -19.92 1.91 -10.40
C ASP A 148 -20.63 1.53 -9.09
N SER A 149 -20.06 1.95 -7.97
CA SER A 149 -20.59 1.64 -6.64
C SER A 149 -21.85 2.42 -6.29
N GLU A 150 -22.17 3.52 -6.99
CA GLU A 150 -23.34 4.36 -6.71
C GLU A 150 -24.61 4.01 -7.52
N ASP A 151 -24.64 2.89 -8.27
CA ASP A 151 -25.75 2.49 -9.15
C ASP A 151 -26.11 3.57 -10.22
N ARG A 152 -25.23 4.57 -10.41
CA ARG A 152 -25.40 5.70 -11.33
C ARG A 152 -25.01 5.31 -12.75
N GLN A 153 -25.80 4.42 -13.35
CA GLN A 153 -25.59 3.81 -14.67
C GLN A 153 -24.38 2.88 -14.71
N ASP A 154 -24.51 1.73 -15.37
CA ASP A 154 -23.40 0.81 -15.61
C ASP A 154 -22.34 1.49 -16.49
N ARG A 155 -21.40 2.21 -15.87
CA ARG A 155 -20.22 2.75 -16.53
C ARG A 155 -19.19 1.62 -16.63
N TYR A 156 -19.23 0.91 -17.74
CA TYR A 156 -18.16 -0.01 -18.10
C TYR A 156 -16.93 0.79 -18.49
N LEU A 157 -16.01 0.97 -17.54
CA LEU A 157 -14.63 1.35 -17.86
C LEU A 157 -13.94 0.09 -18.38
N SER A 158 -13.61 0.07 -19.67
CA SER A 158 -12.75 -0.96 -20.25
C SER A 158 -11.31 -0.60 -19.92
N ILE A 159 -10.86 -1.00 -18.74
CA ILE A 159 -9.44 -0.96 -18.42
C ILE A 159 -8.83 -2.14 -19.15
N LYS A 160 -8.28 -1.89 -20.33
CA LYS A 160 -7.34 -2.84 -20.92
C LYS A 160 -5.99 -2.38 -20.46
N ALA A 161 -5.32 -3.17 -19.63
CA ALA A 161 -3.91 -2.97 -19.41
C ALA A 161 -3.26 -2.98 -20.80
N THR A 162 -2.79 -1.83 -21.28
CA THR A 162 -2.14 -1.72 -22.58
C THR A 162 -0.73 -2.29 -22.52
N GLY A 163 -0.68 -3.60 -22.36
CA GLY A 163 0.41 -4.43 -22.83
C GLY A 163 -0.04 -5.07 -24.12
N GLY A 164 0.27 -4.44 -25.27
CA GLY A 164 0.49 -5.26 -26.46
C GLY A 164 1.48 -6.36 -26.05
N LYS A 165 1.30 -7.60 -26.53
CA LYS A 165 2.33 -8.63 -26.33
C LYS A 165 3.68 -7.98 -26.68
N PRO A 166 4.65 -7.98 -25.77
CA PRO A 166 5.91 -7.28 -26.01
C PRO A 166 6.46 -7.79 -27.34
N ASP A 167 6.60 -6.89 -28.31
CA ASP A 167 7.22 -7.24 -29.57
C ASP A 167 8.68 -7.59 -29.22
N ALA A 168 9.09 -8.82 -29.50
CA ALA A 168 10.40 -9.33 -29.12
C ALA A 168 11.55 -8.50 -29.72
N ASN A 169 11.26 -7.62 -30.67
CA ASN A 169 12.19 -6.72 -31.33
C ASN A 169 12.25 -5.30 -30.74
N SER A 170 11.42 -4.95 -29.74
CA SER A 170 11.39 -3.63 -29.11
C SER A 170 11.69 -3.73 -27.61
N PRO A 171 12.94 -3.55 -27.17
CA PRO A 171 13.32 -3.61 -25.75
C PRO A 171 12.60 -2.56 -24.88
N SER A 172 12.07 -1.51 -25.49
CA SER A 172 11.32 -0.43 -24.82
C SER A 172 9.83 -0.73 -24.63
N GLU A 173 9.29 -1.79 -25.23
CA GLU A 173 7.86 -2.20 -25.09
C GLU A 173 7.66 -3.38 -24.13
N LEU A 174 8.72 -3.81 -23.44
CA LEU A 174 8.68 -4.98 -22.54
C LEU A 174 7.81 -4.80 -21.30
N PHE A 175 7.39 -3.57 -20.98
CA PHE A 175 6.62 -3.27 -19.80
C PHE A 175 5.37 -2.44 -20.15
N PRO A 176 4.16 -2.89 -19.76
CA PRO A 176 2.97 -2.05 -19.78
C PRO A 176 3.22 -0.63 -19.29
N SER A 177 2.57 0.36 -19.91
CA SER A 177 2.75 1.79 -19.61
C SER A 177 2.41 2.19 -18.17
N TRP A 178 1.69 1.33 -17.43
CA TRP A 178 1.39 1.50 -16.02
C TRP A 178 2.51 1.03 -15.08
N MET A 179 3.50 0.26 -15.57
CA MET A 179 4.71 -0.14 -14.82
C MET A 179 5.82 0.93 -14.85
N VAL A 180 5.49 2.18 -15.15
CA VAL A 180 6.44 3.30 -15.20
C VAL A 180 6.83 3.78 -13.79
N TYR A 181 6.19 3.26 -12.75
CA TYR A 181 6.57 3.55 -11.37
C TYR A 181 7.94 2.92 -11.06
N PRO A 182 8.91 3.69 -10.53
CA PRO A 182 10.23 3.17 -10.20
C PRO A 182 10.21 2.20 -9.01
N ASP A 183 9.07 2.11 -8.30
CA ASP A 183 8.88 1.25 -7.16
C ASP A 183 8.16 -0.03 -7.60
N ASP A 184 8.84 -1.17 -7.46
CA ASP A 184 8.26 -2.49 -7.72
C ASP A 184 7.34 -2.95 -6.55
N LYS A 185 7.13 -2.09 -5.55
CA LYS A 185 6.35 -2.37 -4.34
C LYS A 185 5.01 -1.64 -4.30
N ALA A 186 3.95 -2.38 -4.00
CA ALA A 186 2.68 -1.87 -3.51
C ALA A 186 2.85 -1.23 -2.13
N PHE A 187 2.06 -0.20 -1.87
CA PHE A 187 1.89 0.36 -0.53
C PHE A 187 1.02 -0.59 0.30
N THR A 188 1.47 -0.90 1.53
CA THR A 188 0.78 -1.85 2.42
C THR A 188 0.14 -1.17 3.61
N MET A 189 -0.98 -1.70 4.09
CA MET A 189 -1.67 -1.16 5.27
C MET A 189 -2.03 -2.25 6.29
N PRO A 190 -1.02 -2.87 6.93
CA PRO A 190 -1.29 -3.95 7.87
C PRO A 190 -1.97 -3.44 9.14
N PHE A 191 -3.07 -4.10 9.51
CA PHE A 191 -3.71 -3.97 10.81
C PHE A 191 -3.48 -5.26 11.61
N VAL A 192 -2.76 -5.14 12.72
CA VAL A 192 -2.35 -6.29 13.54
C VAL A 192 -2.92 -6.17 14.93
N VAL A 193 -3.68 -7.18 15.34
CA VAL A 193 -4.19 -7.32 16.70
C VAL A 193 -3.46 -8.48 17.36
N LEU A 194 -2.71 -8.20 18.43
CA LEU A 194 -2.07 -9.25 19.22
C LEU A 194 -3.00 -9.67 20.36
N ASP A 195 -3.20 -10.98 20.50
CA ASP A 195 -3.85 -11.55 21.69
C ASP A 195 -3.00 -11.22 22.93
N ASP A 196 -3.59 -10.49 23.89
CA ASP A 196 -2.91 -10.10 25.12
C ASP A 196 -3.48 -10.88 26.29
N GLN A 197 -2.78 -11.96 26.68
CA GLN A 197 -2.98 -12.56 28.00
C GLN A 197 -2.08 -11.91 29.07
N SER A 198 -1.39 -10.80 28.78
CA SER A 198 -0.53 -10.13 29.75
C SER A 198 -1.07 -8.75 30.14
N ASP A 199 -1.32 -8.56 31.43
CA ASP A 199 -1.75 -7.28 32.02
C ASP A 199 -0.71 -6.13 31.91
N GLU A 200 0.39 -6.31 31.16
CA GLU A 200 1.43 -5.30 31.05
C GLU A 200 1.18 -4.36 29.84
N PRO A 201 1.03 -3.04 30.06
CA PRO A 201 0.84 -2.10 28.98
C PRO A 201 2.06 -2.07 28.04
N PHE A 202 1.81 -1.86 26.75
CA PHE A 202 2.85 -1.58 25.79
C PHE A 202 3.63 -0.32 26.24
N SER A 203 4.93 -0.43 26.50
CA SER A 203 5.75 0.74 26.81
C SER A 203 6.51 1.21 25.57
N PRO A 204 6.06 2.30 24.91
CA PRO A 204 6.77 2.88 23.76
C PRO A 204 8.03 3.64 24.19
N TYR A 205 8.29 3.75 25.49
CA TYR A 205 9.48 4.34 26.09
C TYR A 205 10.60 3.32 26.27
N ALA A 206 10.32 2.02 26.12
CA ALA A 206 11.36 0.99 26.07
C ALA A 206 12.27 1.09 24.83
N PHE A 207 11.91 1.92 23.85
CA PHE A 207 12.77 2.24 22.71
C PHE A 207 13.91 3.22 23.08
N GLU A 208 13.80 3.95 24.19
CA GLU A 208 14.72 5.04 24.56
C GLU A 208 15.69 4.65 25.69
N ASP A 209 15.45 3.56 26.41
CA ASP A 209 16.28 3.13 27.54
C ASP A 209 17.44 2.21 27.08
N GLN A 210 18.64 2.79 26.93
CA GLN A 210 19.89 2.07 26.66
C GLN A 210 20.56 1.51 27.93
N SER A 211 19.93 1.60 29.12
CA SER A 211 20.59 1.12 30.34
C SER A 211 20.66 -0.42 30.40
N GLU A 212 21.87 -0.94 30.67
CA GLU A 212 22.18 -2.39 30.76
C GLU A 212 21.46 -3.13 31.90
N LEU A 213 20.54 -2.50 32.63
CA LEU A 213 19.93 -3.00 33.85
C LEU A 213 18.40 -3.15 33.79
N ALA A 214 17.80 -3.15 32.59
CA ALA A 214 16.35 -3.25 32.46
C ALA A 214 15.82 -4.60 33.03
N PRO A 215 14.99 -4.60 34.10
CA PRO A 215 14.48 -5.81 34.75
C PRO A 215 13.60 -6.64 33.80
N ARG A 216 13.42 -7.94 34.10
CA ARG A 216 12.70 -8.95 33.29
C ARG A 216 11.37 -8.51 32.64
N LYS A 217 10.68 -7.50 33.18
CA LYS A 217 9.47 -6.89 32.57
C LYS A 217 9.74 -6.24 31.19
N PHE A 218 10.94 -5.72 30.97
CA PHE A 218 11.32 -5.09 29.69
C PHE A 218 11.57 -6.08 28.55
N GLN A 219 11.81 -7.36 28.83
CA GLN A 219 11.97 -8.35 27.77
C GLN A 219 10.68 -8.47 26.95
N LYS A 220 9.50 -8.51 27.59
CA LYS A 220 8.22 -8.58 26.87
C LYS A 220 7.99 -7.36 25.98
N VAL A 221 8.39 -6.17 26.42
CA VAL A 221 8.27 -4.93 25.63
C VAL A 221 9.25 -4.92 24.46
N ARG A 222 10.50 -5.38 24.65
CA ARG A 222 11.46 -5.59 23.54
C ARG A 222 10.93 -6.55 22.48
N LYS A 223 10.29 -7.65 22.90
CA LYS A 223 9.67 -8.60 21.97
C LYS A 223 8.64 -7.94 21.06
N ARG A 224 7.85 -7.00 21.60
CA ARG A 224 6.86 -6.25 20.82
C ARG A 224 7.50 -5.18 19.94
N GLY A 225 8.64 -4.61 20.35
CA GLY A 225 9.40 -3.67 19.54
C GLY A 225 9.95 -4.28 18.25
N GLY A 226 10.44 -5.53 18.31
CA GLY A 226 10.89 -6.23 17.10
C GLY A 226 9.74 -6.59 16.16
N VAL A 227 8.66 -7.13 16.72
CA VAL A 227 7.41 -7.36 15.97
C VAL A 227 6.93 -6.09 15.28
N TRP A 228 6.88 -4.97 16.00
CA TRP A 228 6.46 -3.68 15.45
C TRP A 228 7.38 -3.19 14.34
N ALA A 229 8.70 -3.28 14.51
CA ALA A 229 9.65 -2.90 13.48
C ALA A 229 9.43 -3.71 12.19
N LYS A 230 9.11 -5.01 12.29
CA LYS A 230 8.79 -5.85 11.12
C LYS A 230 7.41 -5.56 10.52
N VAL A 231 6.43 -5.18 11.33
CA VAL A 231 5.11 -4.74 10.84
C VAL A 231 5.18 -3.40 10.12
N LEU A 232 6.04 -2.48 10.58
CA LEU A 232 6.29 -1.22 9.87
C LEU A 232 7.16 -1.41 8.64
N ASN A 233 8.28 -2.11 8.82
CA ASN A 233 9.17 -2.49 7.76
C ASN A 233 8.81 -3.91 7.34
N VAL A 234 7.74 -4.04 6.53
CA VAL A 234 7.18 -5.29 5.99
C VAL A 234 8.18 -5.99 5.05
N ASP A 235 9.46 -6.01 5.40
CA ASP A 235 10.53 -6.71 4.73
C ASP A 235 10.60 -8.15 5.27
N ARG A 236 11.18 -9.01 4.43
CA ARG A 236 11.29 -10.45 4.64
C ARG A 236 11.74 -10.86 6.05
N VAL A 237 11.06 -11.87 6.58
CA VAL A 237 11.59 -12.73 7.64
C VAL A 237 12.62 -13.69 7.04
N GLU A 238 13.90 -13.44 7.22
CA GLU A 238 14.96 -14.31 6.69
C GLU A 238 14.89 -15.71 7.31
N ARG A 239 14.48 -16.69 6.50
CA ARG A 239 14.56 -18.12 6.82
C ARG A 239 15.69 -18.74 6.01
N LYS A 240 16.63 -19.40 6.67
CA LYS A 240 17.52 -20.36 5.99
C LYS A 240 16.82 -21.72 5.96
N ASP A 241 17.03 -22.51 4.91
CA ASP A 241 16.45 -23.86 4.77
C ASP A 241 16.72 -24.75 6.02
N THR A 242 17.81 -24.48 6.74
CA THR A 242 18.22 -25.19 7.95
C THR A 242 17.62 -24.66 9.25
N ASP A 243 16.94 -23.52 9.23
CA ASP A 243 16.43 -22.87 10.45
C ASP A 243 15.18 -23.62 10.96
N PRO A 244 15.18 -24.11 12.22
CA PRO A 244 13.97 -24.66 12.81
C PRO A 244 12.93 -23.54 13.03
N PRO A 245 11.62 -23.86 13.07
CA PRO A 245 10.54 -22.87 13.25
C PRO A 245 10.74 -21.93 14.45
N GLU A 246 11.31 -22.45 15.54
CA GLU A 246 11.62 -21.68 16.75
C GLU A 246 12.64 -20.55 16.50
N THR A 247 13.58 -20.74 15.56
CA THR A 247 14.56 -19.72 15.17
C THR A 247 13.89 -18.59 14.39
N ILE A 248 12.88 -18.89 13.58
CA ILE A 248 12.11 -17.89 12.84
C ILE A 248 11.33 -17.01 13.81
N HIS A 249 10.64 -17.63 14.78
CA HIS A 249 9.91 -16.89 15.81
C HIS A 249 10.83 -15.98 16.62
N ARG A 250 12.05 -16.45 16.92
CA ARG A 250 13.06 -15.63 17.58
C ARG A 250 13.52 -14.45 16.73
N LYS A 251 13.82 -14.66 15.45
CA LYS A 251 14.20 -13.58 14.50
C LYS A 251 13.09 -12.55 14.27
N LEU A 252 11.82 -12.94 14.39
CA LEU A 252 10.68 -12.03 14.34
C LEU A 252 10.61 -11.12 15.56
N ILE A 253 11.04 -11.64 16.71
CA ILE A 253 10.98 -10.99 18.00
C ILE A 253 12.22 -10.13 18.26
N GLU A 254 13.37 -10.58 17.78
CA GLU A 254 14.64 -9.88 17.87
C GLU A 254 14.72 -8.85 16.74
N SER A 255 14.89 -7.59 17.11
CA SER A 255 15.26 -6.54 16.15
C SER A 255 16.61 -5.96 16.49
N ALA A 256 17.37 -5.63 15.46
CA ALA A 256 18.64 -4.94 15.61
C ALA A 256 18.42 -3.56 16.26
N PRO A 257 19.42 -3.01 16.98
CA PRO A 257 19.32 -1.65 17.53
C PRO A 257 18.95 -0.59 16.49
N PHE A 258 19.45 -0.75 15.26
CA PHE A 258 19.09 0.11 14.13
C PHE A 258 17.59 0.06 13.82
N GLU A 259 16.99 -1.13 13.72
CA GLU A 259 15.57 -1.31 13.40
C GLU A 259 14.68 -0.70 14.50
N HIS A 260 15.07 -0.85 15.77
CA HIS A 260 14.38 -0.20 16.88
C HIS A 260 14.40 1.32 16.78
N HIS A 261 15.57 1.91 16.52
CA HIS A 261 15.72 3.35 16.37
C HIS A 261 14.91 3.85 15.17
N TRP A 262 15.07 3.19 14.02
CA TRP A 262 14.38 3.50 12.77
C TRP A 262 12.85 3.45 12.93
N ALA A 263 12.32 2.41 13.59
CA ALA A 263 10.90 2.26 13.86
C ALA A 263 10.40 3.31 14.85
N SER A 264 11.17 3.61 15.91
CA SER A 264 10.77 4.58 16.94
C SER A 264 10.50 5.97 16.36
N GLU A 265 11.33 6.43 15.41
CA GLU A 265 11.13 7.72 14.74
C GLU A 265 9.85 7.76 13.89
N ARG A 266 9.47 6.60 13.34
CA ARG A 266 8.32 6.40 12.45
C ARG A 266 7.05 6.01 13.18
N THR A 267 7.09 5.96 14.51
CA THR A 267 5.96 5.52 15.34
C THR A 267 5.24 6.72 15.96
N TYR A 268 3.94 6.81 15.72
CA TYR A 268 3.06 7.73 16.43
C TYR A 268 2.66 7.13 17.78
N LYS A 269 3.19 7.72 18.85
CA LYS A 269 3.12 7.14 20.21
C LYS A 269 1.94 7.65 21.06
N ARG A 270 1.09 8.56 20.57
CA ARG A 270 0.00 9.17 21.39
C ARG A 270 -0.92 8.11 22.01
N TRP A 271 -1.25 7.06 21.27
CA TRP A 271 -2.20 6.01 21.69
C TRP A 271 -1.56 4.80 22.35
N SER A 272 -0.26 4.86 22.61
CA SER A 272 0.49 3.77 23.22
C SER A 272 -0.03 3.33 24.61
N HIS A 273 -0.64 4.24 25.36
CA HIS A 273 -1.27 3.95 26.64
C HIS A 273 -2.55 3.10 26.50
N TYR A 274 -3.18 3.08 25.32
CA TYR A 274 -4.20 2.10 24.90
C TYR A 274 -3.58 0.91 24.16
N GLN A 275 -2.28 0.68 24.38
CA GLN A 275 -1.51 -0.38 23.72
C GLN A 275 -1.62 -0.37 22.18
N THR A 276 -1.84 0.81 21.60
CA THR A 276 -2.01 0.99 20.15
C THR A 276 -0.87 1.84 19.60
N LEU A 277 -0.28 1.37 18.51
CA LEU A 277 0.72 2.07 17.73
C LEU A 277 0.25 2.28 16.31
N TYR A 278 0.61 3.42 15.76
CA TYR A 278 0.55 3.70 14.35
C TYR A 278 1.94 4.02 13.87
N GLY A 279 2.25 3.73 12.61
CA GLY A 279 3.49 4.23 12.05
C GLY A 279 3.51 4.21 10.54
N PHE A 280 4.45 4.99 10.02
CA PHE A 280 4.46 5.42 8.64
C PHE A 280 5.83 5.21 8.03
N THR A 281 5.84 4.71 6.82
CA THR A 281 7.02 4.53 5.99
C THR A 281 6.68 4.90 4.56
N GLU A 282 7.67 4.95 3.70
CA GLU A 282 7.50 5.19 2.27
C GLU A 282 6.59 4.15 1.59
N HIS A 283 6.45 2.95 2.16
CA HIS A 283 5.73 1.84 1.53
C HIS A 283 4.67 1.20 2.44
N SER A 284 4.41 1.78 3.61
CA SER A 284 3.50 1.18 4.59
C SER A 284 2.91 2.21 5.55
N PHE A 285 1.62 2.06 5.83
CA PHE A 285 0.96 2.63 7.00
C PHE A 285 0.40 1.50 7.86
N ALA A 286 1.04 1.24 8.99
CA ALA A 286 0.69 0.13 9.86
C ALA A 286 -0.03 0.58 11.14
N MET A 287 -0.89 -0.31 11.65
CA MET A 287 -1.42 -0.24 13.00
C MET A 287 -1.16 -1.57 13.72
N LEU A 288 -0.65 -1.47 14.94
CA LEU A 288 -0.48 -2.59 15.87
C LEU A 288 -1.22 -2.25 17.16
N CYS A 289 -2.15 -3.11 17.57
CA CYS A 289 -2.77 -3.02 18.88
C CYS A 289 -2.77 -4.38 19.59
N THR A 290 -3.11 -4.36 20.88
CA THR A 290 -3.28 -5.57 21.67
C THR A 290 -4.71 -5.66 22.22
N GLY A 291 -5.22 -6.87 22.41
CA GLY A 291 -6.57 -7.15 22.90
C GLY A 291 -7.69 -7.02 21.85
N THR A 292 -8.91 -7.41 22.21
CA THR A 292 -10.09 -7.22 21.35
C THR A 292 -10.33 -5.72 21.19
N GLY A 293 -10.27 -5.20 19.96
CA GLY A 293 -10.31 -3.76 19.65
C GLY A 293 -11.53 -2.98 20.19
N GLU A 294 -12.52 -3.68 20.78
CA GLU A 294 -13.67 -3.10 21.46
C GLU A 294 -13.45 -2.83 22.97
N SER A 295 -12.40 -3.41 23.58
CA SER A 295 -12.19 -3.40 25.03
C SER A 295 -11.27 -2.29 25.53
N HIS A 296 -10.62 -1.54 24.63
CA HIS A 296 -9.61 -0.54 24.97
C HIS A 296 -10.12 0.90 24.76
N GLY A 297 -11.12 1.28 25.56
CA GLY A 297 -11.51 2.69 25.78
C GLY A 297 -12.58 3.25 24.84
N PRO A 298 -12.99 4.51 25.03
CA PRO A 298 -14.13 5.12 24.33
C PRO A 298 -13.85 5.48 22.87
N VAL A 299 -12.65 5.20 22.34
CA VAL A 299 -12.18 5.69 21.03
C VAL A 299 -12.07 4.52 20.05
N PRO A 300 -12.81 4.51 18.93
CA PRO A 300 -12.77 3.42 17.96
C PRO A 300 -11.55 3.56 17.04
N LEU A 301 -10.37 3.24 17.57
CA LEU A 301 -9.07 3.44 16.90
C LEU A 301 -8.92 2.65 15.59
N SER A 302 -9.51 1.45 15.50
CA SER A 302 -9.55 0.66 14.26
C SER A 302 -10.42 1.30 13.18
N LEU A 303 -11.55 1.92 13.55
CA LEU A 303 -12.37 2.68 12.62
C LEU A 303 -11.63 3.91 12.11
N HIS A 304 -10.91 4.63 12.98
CA HIS A 304 -10.09 5.75 12.54
C HIS A 304 -9.00 5.32 11.56
N PHE A 305 -8.38 4.16 11.79
CA PHE A 305 -7.38 3.57 10.88
C PHE A 305 -7.96 3.30 9.49
N GLY A 306 -9.07 2.55 9.42
CA GLY A 306 -9.70 2.14 8.17
C GLY A 306 -10.53 3.22 7.46
N GLN A 307 -10.73 4.38 8.06
CA GLN A 307 -11.50 5.49 7.48
C GLN A 307 -10.63 6.74 7.36
N MET A 308 -10.66 7.61 8.37
CA MET A 308 -10.06 8.94 8.30
C MET A 308 -8.54 8.91 7.98
N TYR A 309 -7.79 7.97 8.55
CA TYR A 309 -6.35 7.89 8.27
C TYR A 309 -6.05 7.17 6.95
N PHE A 310 -6.92 6.26 6.51
CA PHE A 310 -6.87 5.68 5.18
C PHE A 310 -7.09 6.75 4.10
N ASP A 311 -8.12 7.57 4.21
CA ASP A 311 -8.41 8.67 3.28
C ASP A 311 -7.24 9.66 3.19
N ALA A 312 -6.64 10.00 4.33
CA ALA A 312 -5.45 10.84 4.36
C ALA A 312 -4.29 10.17 3.63
N THR A 313 -4.04 8.90 3.91
CA THR A 313 -2.97 8.13 3.25
C THR A 313 -3.17 8.05 1.74
N LEU A 314 -4.39 7.82 1.26
CA LEU A 314 -4.69 7.79 -0.17
C LEU A 314 -4.37 9.13 -0.86
N LEU A 315 -4.75 10.26 -0.25
CA LEU A 315 -4.41 11.57 -0.83
C LEU A 315 -2.90 11.82 -0.80
N HIS A 316 -2.21 11.42 0.26
CA HIS A 316 -0.75 11.50 0.33
C HIS A 316 -0.06 10.65 -0.73
N LEU A 317 -0.56 9.44 -0.99
CA LEU A 317 -0.09 8.61 -2.10
C LEU A 317 -0.38 9.27 -3.45
N TYR A 318 -1.57 9.85 -3.62
CA TYR A 318 -1.93 10.58 -4.84
C TYR A 318 -0.96 11.74 -5.10
N MET A 319 -0.65 12.52 -4.05
CA MET A 319 0.30 13.61 -4.13
C MET A 319 1.69 13.10 -4.53
N ARG A 320 2.18 12.07 -3.85
CA ARG A 320 3.49 11.47 -4.11
C ARG A 320 3.61 10.98 -5.56
N VAL A 321 2.62 10.24 -6.04
CA VAL A 321 2.55 9.75 -7.43
C VAL A 321 2.51 10.93 -8.42
N GLY A 322 1.71 11.96 -8.13
CA GLY A 322 1.65 13.18 -8.93
C GLY A 322 3.02 13.86 -9.07
N LEU A 323 3.73 14.06 -7.96
CA LEU A 323 5.06 14.67 -7.94
C LEU A 323 6.08 13.87 -8.75
N PHE A 324 6.12 12.54 -8.59
CA PHE A 324 6.97 11.68 -9.41
C PHE A 324 6.68 11.79 -10.91
N ARG A 325 5.40 11.92 -11.27
CA ARG A 325 5.00 12.10 -12.67
C ARG A 325 5.43 13.46 -13.20
N PHE A 326 5.26 14.54 -12.46
CA PHE A 326 5.78 15.86 -12.84
C PHE A 326 7.30 15.82 -13.04
N SER A 327 8.04 15.18 -12.14
CA SER A 327 9.49 14.97 -12.25
C SER A 327 9.87 14.20 -13.51
N THR A 328 9.17 13.10 -13.81
CA THR A 328 9.40 12.29 -15.01
C THR A 328 9.11 13.06 -16.30
N MET A 329 8.00 13.81 -16.35
CA MET A 329 7.65 14.64 -17.50
C MET A 329 8.69 15.75 -17.70
N LEU A 330 9.13 16.40 -16.63
CA LEU A 330 10.16 17.44 -16.68
C LEU A 330 11.48 16.88 -17.19
N HIS A 331 11.88 15.70 -16.71
CA HIS A 331 13.08 15.02 -17.17
C HIS A 331 13.03 14.73 -18.67
N ARG A 332 11.91 14.19 -19.18
CA ARG A 332 11.70 13.92 -20.61
C ARG A 332 11.83 15.19 -21.45
N ILE A 333 11.09 16.25 -21.10
CA ILE A 333 11.15 17.54 -21.81
C ILE A 333 12.59 18.09 -21.84
N THR A 334 13.31 17.95 -20.72
CA THR A 334 14.70 18.43 -20.60
C THR A 334 15.67 17.59 -21.43
N ALA A 335 15.48 16.27 -21.46
CA ALA A 335 16.28 15.36 -22.29
C ALA A 335 16.06 15.65 -23.77
N ASP A 336 14.81 15.80 -24.21
CA ASP A 336 14.45 16.15 -25.58
C ASP A 336 15.06 17.49 -25.99
N ALA A 337 14.97 18.51 -25.12
CA ALA A 337 15.57 19.82 -25.35
C ALA A 337 17.11 19.77 -25.47
N ARG A 338 17.77 18.88 -24.72
CA ARG A 338 19.23 18.66 -24.82
C ARG A 338 19.60 17.97 -26.13
N ASP A 339 18.86 16.93 -26.51
CA ASP A 339 19.21 16.05 -27.62
C ASP A 339 18.89 16.69 -28.98
N GLN A 340 17.90 17.58 -29.07
CA GLN A 340 17.59 18.36 -30.28
C GLN A 340 18.67 19.41 -30.62
N GLY A 341 19.58 19.72 -29.69
CA GLY A 341 20.72 20.59 -29.91
C GLY A 341 20.37 22.08 -30.08
N THR A 342 21.16 22.96 -29.47
CA THR A 342 21.00 24.43 -29.54
C THR A 342 21.25 25.05 -30.93
N GLY A 343 21.30 24.23 -32.00
CA GLY A 343 21.87 24.57 -33.32
C GLY A 343 20.88 25.13 -34.34
N ARG A 344 19.56 25.09 -34.11
CA ARG A 344 18.57 25.69 -35.01
C ARG A 344 17.65 26.63 -34.24
N GLN A 345 17.83 27.93 -34.46
CA GLN A 345 17.03 29.02 -33.88
C GLN A 345 15.50 28.92 -34.13
N GLY A 346 15.02 27.92 -34.89
CA GLY A 346 13.60 27.69 -35.18
C GLY A 346 12.91 26.59 -34.37
N GLU A 347 13.63 25.66 -33.71
CA GLU A 347 13.05 24.51 -32.98
C GLU A 347 12.83 24.78 -31.47
N PHE A 348 13.11 26.00 -31.01
CA PHE A 348 12.94 26.41 -29.60
C PHE A 348 11.48 26.45 -29.12
N SER A 349 10.46 26.34 -29.99
CA SER A 349 9.06 26.53 -29.57
C SER A 349 8.44 25.30 -28.92
N GLU A 350 8.70 24.09 -29.40
CA GLU A 350 7.96 22.88 -28.98
C GLU A 350 8.23 22.52 -27.52
N TRP A 351 9.49 22.33 -27.12
CA TRP A 351 9.82 21.99 -25.72
C TRP A 351 9.45 23.12 -24.75
N ARG A 352 9.46 24.39 -25.21
CA ARG A 352 9.06 25.54 -24.40
C ARG A 352 7.57 25.53 -24.11
N GLU A 353 6.75 25.19 -25.10
CA GLU A 353 5.30 25.01 -24.93
C GLU A 353 5.01 23.84 -23.99
N SER A 354 5.68 22.69 -24.16
CA SER A 354 5.55 21.56 -23.24
C SER A 354 5.95 21.92 -21.80
N PHE A 355 7.04 22.68 -21.62
CA PHE A 355 7.47 23.14 -20.30
C PHE A 355 6.46 24.11 -19.68
N HIS A 356 5.89 25.02 -20.47
CA HIS A 356 4.86 25.95 -20.00
C HIS A 356 3.59 25.23 -19.56
N ASP A 357 3.12 24.26 -20.35
CA ASP A 357 1.98 23.41 -20.00
C ASP A 357 2.25 22.60 -18.73
N LEU A 358 3.43 21.96 -18.63
CA LEU A 358 3.82 21.21 -17.43
C LEU A 358 3.84 22.10 -16.18
N ARG A 359 4.43 23.29 -16.29
CA ARG A 359 4.46 24.28 -15.20
C ARG A 359 3.05 24.69 -14.78
N TRP A 360 2.16 24.93 -15.74
CA TRP A 360 0.78 25.30 -15.44
C TRP A 360 0.04 24.18 -14.69
N ARG A 361 0.16 22.93 -15.17
CA ARG A 361 -0.42 21.75 -14.51
C ARG A 361 0.14 21.55 -13.11
N PHE A 362 1.46 21.73 -12.92
CA PHE A 362 2.09 21.66 -11.61
C PHE A 362 1.55 22.73 -10.65
N LEU A 363 1.41 23.97 -11.11
CA LEU A 363 0.82 25.05 -10.30
C LEU A 363 -0.64 24.74 -9.91
N GLN A 364 -1.43 24.19 -10.83
CA GLN A 364 -2.80 23.77 -10.52
C GLN A 364 -2.81 22.66 -9.47
N PHE A 365 -1.97 21.64 -9.64
CA PHE A 365 -1.82 20.54 -8.71
C PHE A 365 -1.41 21.04 -7.30
N GLU A 366 -0.38 21.89 -7.22
CA GLU A 366 0.08 22.46 -5.96
C GLU A 366 -1.01 23.28 -5.25
N ASN A 367 -1.73 24.11 -6.01
CA ASN A 367 -2.82 24.93 -5.46
C ASN A 367 -3.98 24.07 -4.93
N LEU A 368 -4.24 22.91 -5.53
CA LEU A 368 -5.32 22.02 -5.13
C LEU A 368 -4.92 21.09 -3.98
N TYR A 369 -3.67 20.63 -3.94
CA TYR A 369 -3.30 19.48 -3.12
C TYR A 369 -2.22 19.75 -2.07
N ARG A 370 -1.35 20.76 -2.22
CA ARG A 370 -0.16 20.94 -1.34
C ARG A 370 -0.50 21.15 0.14
N PHE A 371 -1.70 21.66 0.44
CA PHE A 371 -2.13 21.94 1.82
C PHE A 371 -3.43 21.21 2.17
N PRO A 372 -3.44 19.86 2.19
CA PRO A 372 -4.63 19.13 2.55
C PRO A 372 -4.83 19.27 4.05
N LEU A 373 -5.90 19.95 4.45
CA LEU A 373 -6.32 19.98 5.85
C LEU A 373 -7.51 19.06 5.98
N PHE A 374 -7.34 17.80 6.38
CA PHE A 374 -8.47 16.87 6.53
C PHE A 374 -9.31 17.18 7.77
N SER A 375 -8.66 17.48 8.88
CA SER A 375 -9.28 17.69 10.19
C SER A 375 -8.58 18.79 10.98
N ASN A 376 -9.33 19.47 11.84
CA ASN A 376 -8.78 20.42 12.82
C ASN A 376 -8.41 19.73 14.15
N GLN A 377 -8.59 18.42 14.26
CA GLN A 377 -8.20 17.66 15.44
C GLN A 377 -6.68 17.57 15.50
N GLN A 378 -6.11 17.96 16.64
CA GLN A 378 -4.66 17.93 16.87
C GLN A 378 -4.02 16.57 16.56
N GLN A 379 -4.70 15.47 16.90
CA GLN A 379 -4.22 14.11 16.61
C GLN A 379 -4.03 13.86 15.10
N HIS A 380 -4.96 14.38 14.29
CA HIS A 380 -4.90 14.21 12.85
C HIS A 380 -3.79 15.07 12.25
N LEU A 381 -3.60 16.30 12.74
CA LEU A 381 -2.49 17.16 12.31
C LEU A 381 -1.13 16.52 12.58
N GLU A 382 -0.97 15.87 13.74
CA GLU A 382 0.25 15.15 14.09
C GLU A 382 0.49 13.94 13.18
N MET A 383 -0.53 13.12 12.94
CA MET A 383 -0.42 11.96 12.05
C MET A 383 -0.19 12.38 10.60
N ASN A 384 -0.84 13.45 10.13
CA ASN A 384 -0.60 14.05 8.83
C ASN A 384 0.85 14.51 8.68
N GLY A 385 1.39 15.20 9.69
CA GLY A 385 2.80 15.61 9.69
C GLY A 385 3.76 14.41 9.63
N MET A 386 3.42 13.31 10.29
CA MET A 386 4.20 12.07 10.18
C MET A 386 4.07 11.40 8.80
N GLN A 387 2.87 11.37 8.21
CA GLN A 387 2.66 10.84 6.85
C GLN A 387 3.48 11.64 5.83
N VAL A 388 3.35 12.97 5.84
CA VAL A 388 4.11 13.87 4.95
C VAL A 388 5.61 13.64 5.07
N LYS A 389 6.11 13.56 6.31
CA LYS A 389 7.54 13.38 6.58
C LYS A 389 8.07 12.00 6.16
N TYR A 390 7.37 10.92 6.48
CA TYR A 390 7.89 9.56 6.33
C TYR A 390 7.38 8.83 5.09
N MET A 391 6.47 9.44 4.32
CA MET A 391 6.14 9.03 2.96
C MET A 391 6.90 9.87 1.91
N ASP A 392 7.86 10.69 2.35
CA ASP A 392 8.74 11.49 1.49
C ASP A 392 7.99 12.42 0.53
N ILE A 393 6.97 13.13 1.04
CA ILE A 393 6.15 14.01 0.19
C ILE A 393 6.80 15.39 0.04
N GLU A 394 7.48 15.88 1.08
CA GLU A 394 8.16 17.19 1.05
C GLU A 394 9.52 17.17 0.34
N THR A 395 10.11 15.99 0.18
CA THR A 395 11.46 15.81 -0.39
C THR A 395 11.46 15.61 -1.91
N LEU A 396 10.29 15.40 -2.51
CA LEU A 396 10.06 15.26 -3.96
C LEU A 396 9.75 16.62 -4.60
#